data_AF-A0A975RDV1-F1
#
_entry.id   AF-A0A975RDV1-F1
#
_cell.length_a   1.000
_cell.length_b   1.000
_cell.length_c   1.000
_cell.angle_alpha   90.00
_cell.angle_beta   90.00
_cell.angle_gamma   90.00
#
_symmetry.space_group_name_H-M   'P 1'
#
loop_
_entity.id
_entity.type
_entity.pdbx_description
1 polymer ?
#
loop_
_entity_poly.entity_id
_entity_poly.type
_entity_poly.pdbx_seq_one_letter_code
_entity_poly.pdbx_strand_id
1 'polypeptide(L)'
;MVTVRVRSLAALLERTQAAGSQRQLANAVGISPTAINLLIQGKRSTVRLDTAAGIEDALGVPRGSLFVFTDLALVAPYAREGADAA
;
A
#
# COMPACT_ATOMS: atom_id res chain seq x y z
N MET A 1 -15.41 3.49 5.72
CA MET A 1 -14.40 3.22 4.67
C MET A 1 -13.05 3.02 5.37
N VAL A 2 -12.40 1.87 5.24
CA VAL A 2 -11.12 1.58 5.91
C VAL A 2 -9.97 2.14 5.09
N THR A 3 -9.11 2.93 5.73
CA THR A 3 -7.93 3.52 5.10
C THR A 3 -6.65 3.06 5.79
N VAL A 4 -5.60 2.96 5.01
CA VAL A 4 -4.25 2.71 5.47
C VAL A 4 -3.37 3.89 5.08
N ARG A 5 -2.29 4.08 5.84
CA ARG A 5 -1.27 5.07 5.56
C ARG A 5 0.02 4.42 5.10
N VAL A 6 0.81 5.16 4.33
CA VAL A 6 2.17 4.77 3.96
C VAL A 6 2.99 4.62 5.25
N ARG A 7 3.60 3.45 5.44
CA ARG A 7 4.47 3.13 6.58
C ARG A 7 5.83 3.81 6.43
N SER A 8 6.43 3.70 5.24
CA SER A 8 7.72 4.28 4.91
C SER A 8 7.71 4.80 3.47
N LEU A 9 7.88 6.11 3.31
CA LEU A 9 7.94 6.74 2.00
C LEU A 9 9.14 6.23 1.19
N ALA A 10 10.29 6.08 1.85
CA ALA A 10 11.52 5.60 1.22
C ALA A 10 11.36 4.19 0.68
N ALA A 11 10.79 3.27 1.47
CA ALA A 11 10.54 1.90 1.04
C ALA A 11 9.54 1.84 -0.14
N LEU A 12 8.48 2.65 -0.09
CA LEU A 12 7.51 2.73 -1.18
C LEU A 12 8.16 3.24 -2.46
N LEU A 13 8.98 4.30 -2.37
CA LEU A 13 9.69 4.87 -3.51
C LEU A 13 10.67 3.86 -4.11
N GLU A 14 11.51 3.22 -3.29
CA GLU A 14 12.49 2.22 -3.71
C GLU A 14 11.83 1.06 -4.45
N ARG A 15 10.76 0.47 -3.87
CA ARG A 15 10.02 -0.63 -4.50
C ARG A 15 9.36 -0.22 -5.80
N THR A 16 8.79 0.99 -5.84
CA THR A 16 8.16 1.51 -7.05
C THR A 16 9.18 1.74 -8.17
N GLN A 17 10.40 2.19 -7.84
CA GLN A 17 11.48 2.33 -8.82
C GLN A 17 12.00 0.97 -9.29
N ALA A 18 12.14 -0.01 -8.39
CA ALA A 18 12.58 -1.35 -8.74
C ALA A 18 11.59 -2.09 -9.66
N ALA A 19 10.29 -1.82 -9.52
CA ALA A 19 9.25 -2.35 -10.41
C ALA A 19 9.25 -1.71 -11.82
N GLY A 20 10.04 -0.65 -12.03
CA GLY A 20 10.15 0.05 -13.31
C GLY A 20 9.04 1.06 -13.55
N SER A 21 8.02 0.72 -14.33
CA SER A 21 7.06 1.70 -14.84
C SER A 21 5.91 1.97 -13.86
N GLN A 22 5.90 3.18 -13.29
CA GLN A 22 4.79 3.68 -12.47
C GLN A 22 3.44 3.64 -13.18
N ARG A 23 3.43 3.84 -14.50
CA ARG A 23 2.20 3.81 -15.30
C ARG A 23 1.64 2.40 -15.41
N GLN A 24 2.51 1.40 -15.54
CA GLN A 24 2.10 -0.01 -15.54
C GLN A 24 1.57 -0.42 -14.16
N LEU A 25 2.25 0.01 -13.08
CA LEU A 25 1.78 -0.20 -11.71
C LEU A 25 0.39 0.41 -11.50
N ALA A 26 0.21 1.68 -11.87
CA ALA A 26 -1.08 2.36 -11.72
C ALA A 26 -2.21 1.65 -12.49
N ASN A 27 -1.93 1.20 -13.72
CA ASN A 27 -2.88 0.42 -14.52
C ASN A 27 -3.21 -0.93 -13.88
N ALA A 28 -2.22 -1.66 -13.37
CA ALA A 28 -2.43 -2.96 -12.72
C ALA A 28 -3.31 -2.86 -11.46
N VAL A 29 -3.19 -1.75 -10.73
CA VAL A 29 -3.98 -1.47 -9.52
C VAL A 29 -5.33 -0.81 -9.84
N GLY A 30 -5.53 -0.31 -11.07
CA GLY A 30 -6.74 0.40 -11.46
C GLY A 30 -6.85 1.82 -10.89
N ILE A 31 -5.72 2.49 -10.67
CA ILE A 31 -5.66 3.89 -10.20
C ILE A 31 -4.94 4.80 -11.18
N SER A 32 -5.09 6.11 -11.00
CA SER A 32 -4.38 7.06 -11.85
C SER A 32 -2.87 7.08 -11.55
N PRO A 33 -2.00 7.25 -12.55
CA PRO A 33 -0.56 7.45 -12.32
C PRO A 33 -0.27 8.62 -11.37
N THR A 34 -1.10 9.68 -11.42
CA THR A 34 -1.03 10.80 -10.49
C THR A 34 -1.24 10.37 -9.04
N ALA A 35 -2.14 9.43 -8.76
CA ALA A 35 -2.37 8.93 -7.40
C ALA A 35 -1.14 8.22 -6.84
N ILE A 36 -0.48 7.36 -7.64
CA ILE A 36 0.81 6.75 -7.28
C ILE A 36 1.85 7.84 -7.03
N ASN A 37 1.96 8.81 -7.95
CA ASN A 37 2.95 9.88 -7.84
C ASN A 37 2.78 10.71 -6.56
N LEU A 38 1.54 11.01 -6.16
CA LEU A 38 1.26 11.72 -4.91
C LEU A 38 1.65 10.90 -3.67
N LEU A 39 1.54 9.58 -3.72
CA LEU A 39 1.94 8.69 -2.62
C LEU A 39 3.46 8.63 -2.47
N ILE A 40 4.19 8.42 -3.56
CA ILE A 40 5.67 8.35 -3.54
C ILE A 40 6.33 9.69 -3.22
N GLN A 41 5.65 10.82 -3.52
CA GLN A 41 6.10 12.16 -3.13
C GLN A 41 5.68 12.54 -1.70
N GLY A 42 4.87 11.72 -1.02
CA GLY A 42 4.37 11.99 0.32
C GLY A 42 3.33 13.11 0.39
N LYS A 43 2.93 13.69 -0.75
CA LYS A 43 1.84 14.69 -0.84
C LYS A 43 0.49 14.09 -0.47
N ARG A 44 0.36 12.77 -0.61
CA ARG A 44 -0.73 11.97 -0.09
C ARG A 44 -0.14 10.86 0.78
N SER A 45 -0.63 10.71 2.00
CA SER A 45 -0.13 9.71 2.95
C SER A 45 -1.09 8.54 3.16
N THR A 46 -2.33 8.63 2.70
CA THR A 46 -3.39 7.64 2.95
C THR A 46 -4.09 7.16 1.69
N VAL A 47 -4.47 5.89 1.66
CA VAL A 47 -5.25 5.25 0.59
C VAL A 47 -6.28 4.28 1.16
N ARG A 48 -7.20 3.83 0.32
CA ARG A 48 -8.12 2.75 0.67
C ARG A 48 -7.34 1.44 0.80
N LEU A 49 -7.82 0.55 1.67
CA LEU A 49 -7.17 -0.73 1.94
C LEU A 49 -7.01 -1.60 0.68
N ASP A 50 -8.03 -1.62 -0.18
CA ASP A 50 -8.01 -2.37 -1.45
C ASP A 50 -6.95 -1.84 -2.42
N THR A 51 -6.82 -0.51 -2.52
CA THR A 51 -5.75 0.12 -3.31
C THR A 51 -4.37 -0.22 -2.77
N ALA A 52 -4.18 -0.18 -1.45
CA ALA A 52 -2.90 -0.55 -0.84
C ALA A 52 -2.53 -2.02 -1.08
N ALA A 53 -3.49 -2.93 -0.89
CA ALA A 53 -3.31 -4.34 -1.19
C ALA A 53 -2.93 -4.55 -2.66
N GLY A 54 -3.63 -3.89 -3.60
CA GLY A 54 -3.28 -3.96 -5.01
C GLY A 54 -1.87 -3.44 -5.32
N ILE A 55 -1.43 -2.36 -4.67
CA ILE A 55 -0.06 -1.85 -4.82
C ILE A 55 0.96 -2.87 -4.31
N GLU A 56 0.73 -3.45 -3.12
CA GLU A 56 1.65 -4.44 -2.54
C GLU A 56 1.71 -5.73 -3.38
N ASP A 57 0.56 -6.21 -3.86
CA ASP A 57 0.46 -7.37 -4.74
C ASP A 57 1.19 -7.11 -6.08
N ALA A 58 0.98 -5.93 -6.70
CA ALA A 58 1.63 -5.57 -7.97
C ALA A 58 3.15 -5.34 -7.83
N LEU A 59 3.62 -4.96 -6.64
CA LEU A 59 5.04 -4.84 -6.32
C LEU A 59 5.66 -6.17 -5.84
N GLY A 60 4.87 -7.23 -5.71
CA GLY A 60 5.32 -8.53 -5.25
C GLY A 60 5.85 -8.52 -3.81
N VAL A 61 5.31 -7.64 -2.95
CA VAL A 61 5.71 -7.53 -1.54
C VAL A 61 4.59 -8.03 -0.61
N PRO A 62 4.93 -8.54 0.59
CA PRO A 62 3.91 -8.95 1.56
C PRO A 62 2.96 -7.81 1.91
N ARG A 63 1.68 -8.13 2.08
CA ARG A 63 0.68 -7.16 2.52
C ARG A 63 1.02 -6.60 3.91
N GLY A 64 0.88 -5.30 4.10
CA GLY A 64 1.26 -4.61 5.34
C GLY A 64 2.75 -4.28 5.46
N SER A 65 3.55 -4.52 4.42
CA SER A 65 4.97 -4.13 4.39
C SER A 65 5.15 -2.64 4.09
N LEU A 66 4.35 -2.10 3.18
CA LEU A 66 4.41 -0.70 2.73
C LEU A 66 3.31 0.17 3.36
N PHE A 67 2.20 -0.44 3.76
CA PHE A 67 1.07 0.27 4.35
C PHE A 67 0.73 -0.24 5.74
N VAL A 68 0.15 0.62 6.57
CA VAL A 68 -0.31 0.28 7.92
C VAL A 68 -1.66 0.93 8.18
N PHE A 69 -2.53 0.32 8.97
CA PHE A 69 -3.80 0.94 9.33
C PHE A 69 -3.59 2.30 9.99
N THR A 70 -4.43 3.26 9.59
CA THR A 70 -4.40 4.61 10.16
C THR A 70 -4.79 4.58 11.64
N ASP A 71 -5.75 3.73 11.98
CA ASP A 71 -6.21 3.49 13.34
C ASP A 71 -6.02 2.01 13.68
N LEU A 72 -4.90 1.71 14.35
CA LEU A 72 -4.59 0.34 14.78
C LEU A 72 -5.52 -0.11 15.91
N ALA A 73 -6.02 0.81 16.75
CA ALA A 73 -6.91 0.46 17.86
C ALA A 73 -8.29 0.01 17.36
N LEU A 74 -8.76 0.59 16.25
CA LEU A 74 -9.99 0.17 15.59
C LEU A 74 -9.89 -1.25 15.00
N VAL A 75 -8.69 -1.63 14.54
CA VAL A 75 -8.48 -2.91 13.83
C VAL A 75 -7.96 -4.01 14.75
N ALA A 76 -7.28 -3.67 15.85
CA ALA A 76 -6.71 -4.64 16.80
C ALA A 76 -7.72 -5.69 17.31
N PRO A 77 -9.00 -5.35 17.62
CA PRO A 77 -9.99 -6.36 18.03
C PRO A 77 -10.34 -7.37 16.92
N TYR A 78 -10.08 -7.02 15.66
CA TYR A 78 -10.37 -7.83 14.48
C TYR A 78 -9.11 -8.47 13.85
N ALA A 79 -7.92 -8.03 14.28
CA ALA A 79 -6.65 -8.64 13.90
C ALA A 79 -6.51 -9.98 14.62
N ARG A 80 -7.10 -11.04 14.06
CA ARG A 80 -6.91 -12.40 14.59
C ARG A 80 -5.43 -12.76 14.53
N GLU A 81 -4.86 -13.18 15.66
CA GLU A 81 -3.62 -13.95 15.66
C GLU A 81 -3.88 -15.28 14.92
N GLY A 82 -3.14 -15.54 13.84
CA GLY A 82 -3.01 -16.89 13.25
C GLY A 82 -4.00 -17.29 12.15
N ALA A 83 -4.02 -16.61 11.01
CA ALA A 83 -4.63 -17.16 9.79
C ALA A 83 -3.74 -16.90 8.56
N ASP A 84 -2.61 -17.60 8.53
CA ASP A 84 -1.86 -18.08 7.35
C ASP A 84 -0.39 -18.26 7.72
N ALA A 85 -0.11 -19.37 8.40
CA ALA A 85 1.18 -20.04 8.33
C ALA A 85 0.85 -21.54 8.32
N ALA A 86 0.68 -22.05 7.10
CA ALA A 86 0.74 -23.46 6.78
C ALA A 86 2.15 -24.01 7.06
#